data_AF-A0A550CR65-F1
#
_entry.id   AF-A0A550CR65-F1
#
_cell.length_a   1.000
_cell.length_b   1.000
_cell.length_c   1.000
_cell.angle_alpha   90.00
_cell.angle_beta   90.00
_cell.angle_gamma   90.00
#
_symmetry.space_group_name_H-M   'P 1'
#
loop_
_entity.id
_entity.type
_entity.pdbx_description
1 polymer ?
#
loop_
_entity_poly.entity_id
_entity_poly.type
_entity_poly.pdbx_seq_one_letter_code
_entity_poly.pdbx_strand_id
1 'polypeptide(L)'
;MDQQGRLPAVMLPRGLPVPSSSLSAPRPSTNHRVHLFRTSVGLVQYIYVGDSINNGRNVLQRVEDMSVDTRIQSFGPYNIVCAGCNKSLDTRSRPGIYQDKAGSWASHYCSVLREWEDPSSPHKPTPEMAAGFARLRAESRDEALADLVEQKQIERVYY
;
A
#
# COMPACT_ATOMS: atom_id res chain seq x y z
N MET A 1 48.27 30.65 -34.46
CA MET A 1 48.53 31.85 -33.64
C MET A 1 47.28 32.10 -32.79
N ASP A 2 46.97 31.26 -31.79
CA ASP A 2 47.68 30.89 -30.56
C ASP A 2 47.32 31.78 -29.35
N GLN A 3 47.14 31.09 -28.22
CA GLN A 3 47.09 31.51 -26.81
C GLN A 3 45.75 32.06 -26.27
N GLN A 4 44.97 31.29 -25.49
CA GLN A 4 45.17 30.80 -24.11
C GLN A 4 45.28 31.90 -23.04
N GLY A 5 44.16 32.16 -22.36
CA GLY A 5 44.13 32.75 -21.02
C GLY A 5 43.85 31.65 -19.99
N ARG A 6 44.91 30.99 -19.51
CA ARG A 6 44.89 29.94 -18.48
C ARG A 6 45.04 30.62 -17.12
N LEU A 7 44.04 30.51 -16.24
CA LEU A 7 44.16 30.89 -14.83
C LEU A 7 44.77 29.72 -14.01
N PRO A 8 45.51 30.01 -12.93
CA PRO A 8 46.47 29.07 -12.35
C PRO A 8 45.83 27.97 -11.51
N ALA A 9 46.51 26.82 -11.54
CA ALA A 9 46.22 25.67 -10.71
C ALA A 9 46.48 25.99 -9.23
N VAL A 10 45.46 25.81 -8.39
CA VAL A 10 45.63 25.64 -6.95
C VAL A 10 45.89 24.15 -6.70
N MET A 11 47.15 23.84 -6.43
CA MET A 11 47.58 22.57 -5.83
C MET A 11 47.37 22.66 -4.32
N LEU A 12 46.72 21.65 -3.72
CA LEU A 12 46.85 21.26 -2.29
C LEU A 12 46.08 19.93 -2.07
N PRO A 13 46.41 19.13 -1.04
CA PRO A 13 47.39 18.06 -1.11
C PRO A 13 46.77 16.65 -1.07
N ARG A 14 47.58 15.66 -1.49
CA ARG A 14 47.37 14.23 -1.28
C ARG A 14 47.14 13.92 0.21
N GLY A 15 46.09 13.15 0.48
CA GLY A 15 45.98 12.36 1.70
C GLY A 15 44.54 12.29 2.21
N LEU A 16 43.87 11.18 1.90
CA LEU A 16 43.13 10.31 2.82
C LEU A 16 42.41 9.23 1.99
N PRO A 17 42.46 7.94 2.37
CA PRO A 17 41.83 6.87 1.61
C PRO A 17 40.31 7.05 1.65
N VAL A 18 39.67 7.03 0.48
CA VAL A 18 38.22 6.95 0.35
C VAL A 18 37.80 5.60 0.93
N PRO A 19 36.99 5.54 2.01
CA PRO A 19 36.41 4.28 2.43
C PRO A 19 35.35 3.89 1.39
N SER A 20 35.78 3.09 0.41
CA SER A 20 34.87 2.31 -0.42
C SER A 20 34.31 1.20 0.45
N SER A 21 33.11 1.41 1.00
CA SER A 21 32.19 0.38 1.46
C SER A 21 30.89 1.03 1.93
N SER A 22 30.06 1.48 1.01
CA SER A 22 28.62 1.54 1.30
C SER A 22 28.09 0.11 1.17
N LEU A 23 28.32 -0.70 2.22
CA LEU A 23 27.51 -1.87 2.46
C LEU A 23 26.08 -1.37 2.53
N SER A 24 25.32 -1.63 1.47
CA SER A 24 23.89 -1.36 1.46
C SER A 24 23.31 -2.08 2.65
N ALA A 25 22.75 -1.32 3.60
CA ALA A 25 22.05 -1.91 4.74
C ALA A 25 21.11 -3.00 4.21
N PRO A 26 21.09 -4.21 4.80
CA PRO A 26 20.13 -5.23 4.42
C PRO A 26 18.74 -4.58 4.47
N ARG A 27 18.03 -4.58 3.34
CA ARG A 27 16.65 -4.09 3.33
C ARG A 27 15.91 -4.87 4.42
N PRO A 28 15.29 -4.21 5.41
CA PRO A 28 14.51 -4.90 6.42
C PRO A 28 13.51 -5.79 5.69
N SER A 29 13.53 -7.07 6.02
CA SER A 29 12.53 -8.02 5.53
C SER A 29 11.15 -7.41 5.75
N THR A 30 10.34 -7.27 4.70
CA THR A 30 8.98 -6.73 4.76
C THR A 30 8.08 -7.53 5.72
N ASN A 31 8.50 -8.73 6.12
CA ASN A 31 7.77 -9.57 7.05
C ASN A 31 7.81 -9.03 8.50
N HIS A 32 8.82 -8.24 8.89
CA HIS A 32 8.96 -7.75 10.27
C HIS A 32 8.69 -6.26 10.42
N ARG A 33 8.12 -5.62 9.40
CA ARG A 33 7.75 -4.21 9.50
C ARG A 33 6.52 -4.07 10.39
N VAL A 34 6.58 -3.12 11.31
CA VAL A 34 5.42 -2.69 12.08
C VAL A 34 4.55 -1.78 11.20
N HIS A 35 3.27 -2.11 11.11
CA HIS A 35 2.25 -1.38 10.38
C HIS A 35 1.32 -0.66 11.35
N LEU A 36 1.07 0.62 11.12
CA LEU A 36 0.27 1.48 11.98
C LEU A 36 -1.10 1.72 11.34
N PHE A 37 -2.17 1.30 12.02
CA PHE A 37 -3.54 1.49 11.54
C PHE A 37 -4.34 2.37 12.51
N ARG A 38 -5.11 3.30 11.94
CA ARG A 38 -6.10 4.08 12.69
C ARG A 38 -7.43 3.33 12.70
N THR A 39 -7.67 2.59 13.77
CA THR A 39 -8.89 1.78 13.98
C THR A 39 -9.92 2.53 14.82
N SER A 40 -11.12 1.98 14.94
CA SER A 40 -12.18 2.41 15.86
C SER A 40 -11.72 2.49 17.33
N VAL A 41 -10.75 1.67 17.76
CA VAL A 41 -10.20 1.67 19.12
C VAL A 41 -8.97 2.58 19.27
N GLY A 42 -8.59 3.32 18.23
CA GLY A 42 -7.44 4.21 18.19
C GLY A 42 -6.32 3.74 17.26
N LEU A 43 -5.12 4.28 17.45
CA LEU A 43 -3.93 3.88 16.70
C LEU A 43 -3.41 2.55 17.24
N VAL A 44 -3.38 1.53 16.39
CA VAL A 44 -2.93 0.17 16.73
C VAL A 44 -1.78 -0.22 15.82
N GLN A 45 -0.77 -0.86 16.40
CA GLN A 45 0.39 -1.37 15.68
C GLN A 45 0.27 -2.87 15.49
N TYR A 46 0.55 -3.33 14.27
CA TYR A 46 0.52 -4.74 13.90
C TYR A 46 1.84 -5.16 13.25
N ILE A 47 2.24 -6.39 13.51
CA ILE A 47 3.32 -7.07 12.78
C ILE A 47 2.78 -8.28 12.06
N TYR A 48 3.38 -8.62 10.91
CA TYR A 48 3.06 -9.84 10.20
C TYR A 48 3.85 -11.01 10.82
N VAL A 49 3.16 -12.10 11.13
CA VAL A 49 3.75 -13.32 11.72
C VAL A 49 3.43 -14.59 10.94
N GLY A 50 2.73 -14.46 9.79
CA GLY A 50 2.44 -15.58 8.91
C GLY A 50 3.65 -16.10 8.13
N ASP A 51 3.38 -17.06 7.24
CA ASP A 51 4.41 -17.74 6.45
C ASP A 51 5.35 -16.79 5.68
N SER A 52 6.59 -17.23 5.51
CA SER A 52 7.60 -16.46 4.78
C SER A 52 7.15 -16.21 3.34
N ILE A 53 7.05 -14.94 2.97
CA ILE A 53 6.60 -14.54 1.63
C ILE A 53 7.81 -14.52 0.70
N ASN A 54 7.87 -15.47 -0.23
CA ASN A 54 8.89 -15.52 -1.29
C ASN A 54 8.62 -14.41 -2.31
N ASN A 55 9.05 -13.18 -1.99
CA ASN A 55 8.85 -11.96 -2.77
C ASN A 55 7.38 -11.62 -3.05
N GLY A 56 6.75 -10.89 -2.13
CA GLY A 56 5.40 -10.36 -2.33
C GLY A 56 4.96 -9.43 -1.21
N ARG A 57 3.79 -8.79 -1.40
CA ARG A 57 3.13 -8.03 -0.34
C ARG A 57 2.50 -8.97 0.69
N ASN A 58 2.75 -8.72 1.97
CA ASN A 58 2.05 -9.39 3.07
C ASN A 58 0.59 -8.93 3.17
N VAL A 59 -0.20 -9.61 3.99
CA VAL A 59 -1.63 -9.30 4.18
C VAL A 59 -1.85 -7.91 4.79
N LEU A 60 -0.95 -7.42 5.65
CA LEU A 60 -1.04 -6.06 6.21
C LEU A 60 -0.90 -5.01 5.11
N GLN A 61 0.10 -5.15 4.24
CA GLN A 61 0.30 -4.25 3.10
C GLN A 61 -0.90 -4.25 2.14
N ARG A 62 -1.50 -5.41 1.89
CA ARG A 62 -2.70 -5.50 1.05
C ARG A 62 -3.90 -4.80 1.68
N VAL A 63 -4.10 -4.97 2.99
CA VAL A 63 -5.15 -4.28 3.74
C VAL A 63 -4.91 -2.77 3.73
N GLU A 64 -3.67 -2.30 3.88
CA GLU A 64 -3.31 -0.87 3.73
C GLU A 64 -3.71 -0.35 2.35
N ASP A 65 -3.29 -1.05 1.28
CA ASP A 65 -3.54 -0.65 -0.10
C ASP A 65 -5.05 -0.56 -0.40
N MET A 66 -5.83 -1.56 0.03
CA MET A 66 -7.28 -1.53 -0.15
C MET A 66 -7.99 -0.47 0.70
N SER A 67 -7.43 -0.13 1.86
CA SER A 67 -8.01 0.90 2.75
C SER A 67 -7.94 2.30 2.13
N VAL A 68 -6.96 2.54 1.26
CA VAL A 68 -6.74 3.84 0.61
C VAL A 68 -7.17 3.89 -0.86
N ASP A 69 -7.45 2.75 -1.50
CA ASP A 69 -7.98 2.72 -2.87
C ASP A 69 -9.41 3.27 -2.91
N THR A 70 -9.56 4.44 -3.51
CA THR A 70 -10.85 5.15 -3.61
C THR A 70 -11.83 4.48 -4.57
N ARG A 71 -11.39 3.54 -5.40
CA ARG A 71 -12.23 2.72 -6.28
C ARG A 71 -12.95 1.60 -5.51
N ILE A 72 -12.49 1.29 -4.31
CA ILE A 72 -13.07 0.28 -3.42
C ILE A 72 -14.08 0.94 -2.50
N GLN A 73 -15.28 0.39 -2.41
CA GLN A 73 -16.28 0.79 -1.41
C GLN A 73 -16.07 0.05 -0.10
N SER A 74 -15.90 -1.26 -0.19
CA SER A 74 -15.67 -2.17 0.93
C SER A 74 -14.95 -3.42 0.42
N PHE A 75 -14.36 -4.19 1.31
CA PHE A 75 -13.66 -5.42 0.96
C PHE A 75 -13.80 -6.47 2.06
N GLY A 76 -13.76 -7.73 1.66
CA GLY A 76 -13.68 -8.89 2.54
C GLY A 76 -12.48 -9.77 2.19
N PRO A 77 -12.35 -10.94 2.83
CA PRO A 77 -11.22 -11.84 2.59
C PRO A 77 -11.10 -12.30 1.13
N TYR A 78 -12.23 -12.44 0.42
CA TYR A 78 -12.29 -13.01 -0.94
C TYR A 78 -13.05 -12.15 -1.96
N ASN A 79 -13.47 -10.95 -1.59
CA ASN A 79 -14.24 -10.10 -2.48
C ASN A 79 -13.96 -8.61 -2.24
N ILE A 80 -14.14 -7.81 -3.28
CA ILE A 80 -14.08 -6.36 -3.23
C ILE A 80 -15.36 -5.80 -3.86
N VAL A 81 -15.96 -4.80 -3.22
CA VAL A 81 -17.12 -4.07 -3.75
C VAL A 81 -16.63 -2.79 -4.41
N CYS A 82 -16.98 -2.60 -5.68
CA CYS A 82 -16.62 -1.41 -6.46
C CYS A 82 -17.43 -0.18 -6.03
N ALA A 83 -16.77 0.94 -5.73
CA ALA A 83 -17.44 2.20 -5.38
C ALA A 83 -18.24 2.82 -6.53
N GLY A 84 -17.82 2.60 -7.78
CA GLY A 84 -18.50 3.18 -8.94
C GLY A 84 -19.77 2.46 -9.34
N CYS A 85 -19.78 1.11 -9.28
CA CYS A 85 -20.92 0.32 -9.77
C CYS A 85 -21.55 -0.63 -8.76
N ASN A 86 -21.08 -0.61 -7.50
CA ASN A 86 -21.56 -1.45 -6.39
C ASN A 86 -21.50 -2.96 -6.67
N LYS A 87 -20.74 -3.39 -7.69
CA LYS A 87 -20.54 -4.82 -7.98
C LYS A 87 -19.56 -5.41 -6.98
N SER A 88 -19.96 -6.50 -6.34
CA SER A 88 -19.07 -7.37 -5.57
C SER A 88 -18.33 -8.30 -6.54
N LEU A 89 -17.01 -8.29 -6.47
CA LEU A 89 -16.13 -9.01 -7.38
C LEU A 89 -15.20 -9.91 -6.58
N ASP A 90 -15.09 -11.15 -7.03
CA ASP A 90 -14.20 -12.13 -6.42
C ASP A 90 -12.72 -11.76 -6.66
N THR A 91 -11.92 -11.94 -5.63
CA THR A 91 -10.46 -11.70 -5.64
C THR A 91 -9.64 -12.99 -5.68
N ARG A 92 -10.26 -14.16 -5.77
CA ARG A 92 -9.55 -15.44 -5.80
C ARG A 92 -8.95 -15.69 -7.17
N SER A 93 -7.64 -15.85 -7.20
CA SER A 93 -6.93 -16.49 -8.32
C SER A 93 -6.08 -17.69 -7.88
N ARG A 94 -5.81 -17.78 -6.57
CA ARG A 94 -4.91 -18.71 -5.87
C ARG A 94 -5.27 -18.72 -4.38
N PRO A 95 -4.75 -19.65 -3.55
CA PRO A 95 -5.00 -19.62 -2.11
C PRO A 95 -4.40 -18.36 -1.51
N GLY A 96 -5.25 -17.40 -1.14
CA GLY A 96 -4.84 -16.20 -0.42
C GLY A 96 -5.98 -15.20 -0.31
N ILE A 97 -5.97 -14.45 0.79
CA ILE A 97 -6.98 -13.45 1.14
C ILE A 97 -6.51 -12.05 0.78
N TYR A 98 -7.48 -11.12 0.71
CA TYR A 98 -7.25 -9.69 0.53
C TYR A 98 -6.46 -9.36 -0.75
N GLN A 99 -6.69 -10.08 -1.85
CA GLN A 99 -5.94 -9.90 -3.10
C GLN A 99 -6.57 -8.84 -4.02
N ASP A 100 -6.11 -7.60 -3.90
CA ASP A 100 -6.51 -6.44 -4.73
C ASP A 100 -5.99 -6.46 -6.19
N LYS A 101 -5.20 -7.45 -6.58
CA LYS A 101 -4.64 -7.57 -7.94
C LYS A 101 -4.92 -8.93 -8.60
N ALA A 102 -5.94 -9.62 -8.10
CA ALA A 102 -6.29 -10.96 -8.53
C ALA A 102 -7.77 -11.10 -8.89
N GLY A 103 -8.10 -12.24 -9.51
CA GLY A 103 -9.47 -12.63 -9.81
C GLY A 103 -10.18 -11.66 -10.74
N SER A 104 -11.49 -11.53 -10.53
CA SER A 104 -12.34 -10.64 -11.33
C SER A 104 -12.05 -9.17 -11.08
N TRP A 105 -11.53 -8.83 -9.89
CA TRP A 105 -11.19 -7.47 -9.52
C TRP A 105 -9.99 -6.92 -10.32
N ALA A 106 -8.99 -7.75 -10.65
CA ALA A 106 -7.78 -7.32 -11.37
C ALA A 106 -8.07 -6.66 -12.72
N SER A 107 -9.09 -7.13 -13.42
CA SER A 107 -9.53 -6.60 -14.72
C SER A 107 -10.76 -5.69 -14.60
N HIS A 108 -11.24 -5.42 -13.38
CA HIS A 108 -12.46 -4.64 -13.21
C HIS A 108 -12.20 -3.15 -13.38
N TYR A 109 -12.89 -2.58 -14.36
CA TYR A 109 -12.91 -1.14 -14.56
C TYR A 109 -14.23 -0.74 -15.21
N CYS A 110 -15.12 -0.08 -14.44
CA CYS A 110 -16.47 0.27 -14.89
C CYS A 110 -16.56 1.69 -15.43
N SER A 111 -17.63 1.99 -16.20
CA SER A 111 -17.84 3.30 -16.80
C SER A 111 -17.88 4.45 -15.78
N VAL A 112 -18.48 4.21 -14.61
CA VAL A 112 -18.58 5.22 -13.54
C VAL A 112 -17.20 5.59 -13.00
N LEU A 113 -16.34 4.60 -12.72
CA LEU A 113 -14.96 4.89 -12.29
C LEU A 113 -14.17 5.64 -13.36
N ARG A 114 -14.39 5.32 -14.64
CA ARG A 114 -13.77 6.04 -15.75
C ARG A 114 -14.20 7.51 -15.81
N GLU A 115 -15.48 7.78 -15.58
CA GLU A 115 -15.98 9.15 -15.49
C GLU A 115 -15.38 9.91 -14.30
N TRP A 116 -15.07 9.23 -13.19
CA TRP A 116 -14.45 9.88 -12.02
C TRP A 116 -13.00 10.32 -12.25
N GLU A 117 -12.30 9.76 -13.23
CA GLU A 117 -10.94 10.20 -13.58
C GLU A 117 -10.93 11.58 -14.24
N ASP A 118 -12.00 11.96 -14.94
CA ASP A 118 -12.14 13.29 -15.51
C ASP A 118 -12.40 14.33 -14.40
N PRO A 119 -11.50 15.31 -14.19
CA PRO A 119 -11.69 16.38 -13.23
C PRO A 119 -13.01 17.14 -13.35
N SER A 120 -13.54 17.25 -14.57
CA SER A 120 -14.73 18.02 -14.92
C SER A 120 -16.02 17.19 -14.93
N SER A 121 -15.94 15.88 -14.67
CA SER A 121 -17.12 15.03 -14.70
C SER A 121 -18.13 15.40 -13.61
N PRO A 122 -19.40 15.63 -13.96
CA PRO A 122 -20.46 15.88 -12.99
C PRO A 122 -20.83 14.62 -12.19
N HIS A 123 -20.37 13.43 -12.62
CA HIS A 123 -20.71 12.15 -11.99
C HIS A 123 -19.73 11.74 -10.90
N LYS A 124 -18.76 12.61 -10.57
CA LYS A 124 -17.86 12.40 -9.44
C LYS A 124 -18.62 12.22 -8.13
N PRO A 125 -18.09 11.40 -7.21
CA PRO A 125 -18.71 11.23 -5.92
C PRO A 125 -18.72 12.57 -5.19
N THR A 126 -19.88 12.94 -4.63
CA THR A 126 -19.95 14.11 -3.76
C THR A 126 -19.07 13.89 -2.52
N PRO A 127 -18.68 14.96 -1.79
CA PRO A 127 -17.93 14.81 -0.56
C PRO A 127 -18.59 13.86 0.45
N GLU A 128 -19.92 13.87 0.53
CA GLU A 128 -20.71 13.01 1.43
C GLU A 128 -20.64 11.54 0.99
N MET A 129 -20.73 11.27 -0.32
CA MET A 129 -20.57 9.93 -0.87
C MET A 129 -19.15 9.41 -0.63
N ALA A 130 -18.13 10.22 -0.93
CA ALA A 130 -16.73 9.87 -0.71
C ALA A 130 -16.45 9.58 0.77
N ALA A 131 -17.01 10.38 1.69
CA ALA A 131 -16.94 10.13 3.13
C ALA A 131 -17.66 8.84 3.53
N GLY A 132 -18.80 8.54 2.90
CA GLY A 132 -19.51 7.26 3.08
C GLY A 132 -18.64 6.06 2.70
N PHE A 133 -18.02 6.09 1.52
CA PHE A 133 -17.10 5.03 1.09
C PHE A 133 -15.87 4.93 1.99
N ALA A 134 -15.34 6.05 2.46
CA ALA A 134 -14.21 6.05 3.40
C ALA A 134 -14.58 5.37 4.74
N ARG A 135 -15.80 5.58 5.25
CA ARG A 135 -16.29 4.88 6.45
C ARG A 135 -16.40 3.37 6.22
N LEU A 136 -17.01 2.96 5.10
CA LEU A 136 -17.15 1.54 4.76
C LEU A 136 -15.78 0.84 4.60
N ARG A 137 -14.80 1.49 3.95
CA ARG A 137 -13.43 0.96 3.88
C ARG A 137 -12.77 0.87 5.27
N ALA A 138 -13.02 1.82 6.16
CA ALA A 138 -12.50 1.80 7.52
C ALA A 138 -13.09 0.64 8.33
N GLU A 139 -14.39 0.36 8.19
CA GLU A 139 -15.05 -0.80 8.78
C GLU A 139 -14.48 -2.11 8.23
N SER A 140 -14.39 -2.25 6.89
CA SER A 140 -13.77 -3.42 6.24
C SER A 140 -12.33 -3.68 6.70
N ARG A 141 -11.54 -2.61 6.90
CA ARG A 141 -10.19 -2.73 7.44
C ARG A 141 -10.19 -3.23 8.87
N ASP A 142 -11.03 -2.67 9.74
CA ASP A 142 -11.09 -3.06 11.15
C ASP A 142 -11.52 -4.53 11.28
N GLU A 143 -12.50 -4.96 10.49
CA GLU A 143 -12.92 -6.36 10.37
C GLU A 143 -11.79 -7.26 9.85
N ALA A 144 -11.08 -6.84 8.80
CA ALA A 144 -9.97 -7.60 8.24
C ALA A 144 -8.82 -7.77 9.24
N LEU A 145 -8.48 -6.72 9.99
CA LEU A 145 -7.44 -6.81 11.02
C LEU A 145 -7.86 -7.75 12.16
N ALA A 146 -9.14 -7.77 12.56
CA ALA A 146 -9.65 -8.70 13.55
C ALA A 146 -9.56 -10.16 13.06
N ASP A 147 -10.02 -10.42 11.83
CA ASP A 147 -9.96 -11.75 11.19
C ASP A 147 -8.51 -12.26 11.05
N LEU A 148 -7.57 -11.38 10.65
CA LEU A 148 -6.16 -11.73 10.53
C LEU A 148 -5.49 -12.07 11.87
N VAL A 149 -5.92 -11.43 12.98
CA VAL A 149 -5.48 -11.79 14.34
C VAL A 149 -6.02 -13.16 14.72
N GLU A 150 -7.30 -13.43 14.46
CA GLU A 150 -7.95 -14.72 14.74
C GLU A 150 -7.28 -15.87 13.97
N GLN A 151 -6.93 -15.63 12.70
CA GLN A 151 -6.19 -16.56 11.85
C GLN A 151 -4.69 -16.65 12.18
N LYS A 152 -4.20 -15.92 13.18
CA LYS A 152 -2.78 -15.89 13.61
C LYS A 152 -1.81 -15.52 12.49
N GLN A 153 -2.25 -14.68 11.55
CA GLN A 153 -1.37 -14.18 10.49
C GLN A 153 -0.67 -12.87 10.89
N ILE A 154 -1.23 -12.15 11.86
CA ILE A 154 -0.69 -10.90 12.39
C ILE A 154 -0.82 -10.87 13.91
N GLU A 155 0.01 -10.06 14.57
CA GLU A 155 -0.06 -9.83 16.00
C GLU A 155 -0.15 -8.33 16.30
N ARG A 156 -0.88 -7.99 17.38
CA ARG A 156 -0.91 -6.64 17.94
C ARG A 156 0.36 -6.41 18.76
N VAL A 157 1.00 -5.27 18.55
CA VAL A 157 2.16 -4.84 19.33
C VAL A 157 1.67 -3.99 20.51
N TYR A 158 1.98 -4.44 21.72
CA TYR A 158 1.74 -3.71 22.97
C TYR A 158 3.08 -3.21 23.50
N TYR A 159 3.15 -1.93 23.88
CA TYR A 159 4.27 -1.34 24.60
C TYR A 159 3.93 -1.18 26.08
#